data_AF-A0A3B9WP80-F1
#
_entry.id   AF-A0A3B9WP80-F1
#
_cell.length_a   1.000
_cell.length_b   1.000
_cell.length_c   1.000
_cell.angle_alpha   90.00
_cell.angle_beta   90.00
_cell.angle_gamma   90.00
#
_symmetry.space_group_name_H-M   'P 1'
#
loop_
_entity.id
_entity.type
_entity.pdbx_description
1 polymer ?
#
loop_
_entity_poly.entity_id
_entity_poly.type
_entity_poly.pdbx_seq_one_letter_code
_entity_poly.pdbx_strand_id
1 'polypeptide(L)'
;AEGLKQLRFWLVTHGVLLVAVLTGFGWPAFLLWYLPSRLQVGWVALIFAWYPHHRGDKQGRYVDTRVAVFPGSTFLIRGHDHHALHHLFPRVAHYRLPAMWQEMAPDLVAKGVRAEGRALQATGPIVW
;
A
#
# COMPACT_ATOMS: atom_id res chain seq x y z
N ALA A 1 -3.05 -10.10 25.36
CA ALA A 1 -3.14 -8.62 25.45
C ALA A 1 -3.73 -7.99 24.18
N GLU A 2 -3.22 -8.34 22.99
CA GLU A 2 -3.69 -7.76 21.71
C GLU A 2 -5.17 -8.04 21.38
N GLY A 3 -5.64 -9.27 21.56
CA GLY A 3 -7.06 -9.62 21.30
C GLY A 3 -8.04 -8.78 22.13
N LEU A 4 -7.70 -8.49 23.39
CA LEU A 4 -8.51 -7.63 24.25
C LEU A 4 -8.53 -6.17 23.77
N LYS A 5 -7.40 -5.66 23.25
CA LYS A 5 -7.34 -4.31 22.66
C LYS A 5 -8.22 -4.23 21.42
N GLN A 6 -8.14 -5.22 20.53
CA GLN A 6 -9.00 -5.27 19.34
C GLN A 6 -10.47 -5.35 19.72
N LEU A 7 -10.84 -6.23 20.65
CA LEU A 7 -12.22 -6.35 21.13
C LEU A 7 -12.72 -5.00 21.67
N ARG A 8 -11.94 -4.32 22.52
CA ARG A 8 -12.30 -2.99 23.05
C ARG A 8 -12.46 -1.95 21.96
N PHE A 9 -11.54 -1.90 21.00
CA PHE A 9 -11.62 -1.00 19.85
C PHE A 9 -12.93 -1.21 19.08
N TRP A 10 -13.29 -2.47 18.82
CA TRP A 10 -14.50 -2.80 18.08
C TRP A 10 -15.76 -2.48 18.87
N LEU A 11 -15.80 -2.76 20.17
CA LEU A 11 -16.93 -2.40 21.02
C LEU A 11 -17.15 -0.88 21.07
N VAL A 12 -16.07 -0.10 21.24
CA VAL A 12 -16.16 1.37 21.26
C VAL A 12 -16.61 1.90 19.90
N THR A 13 -16.00 1.43 18.80
CA THR A 13 -16.33 1.90 17.45
C THR A 13 -17.80 1.67 17.11
N HIS A 14 -18.30 0.45 17.36
CA HIS A 14 -19.70 0.12 17.08
C HIS A 14 -20.67 0.75 18.09
N GLY A 15 -20.26 0.94 19.33
CA GLY A 15 -21.04 1.68 20.33
C GLY A 15 -21.27 3.13 19.91
N VAL A 16 -20.22 3.83 19.46
CA VAL A 16 -20.34 5.21 18.94
C VAL A 16 -21.22 5.26 17.70
N LEU A 17 -21.08 4.29 16.78
CA LEU A 17 -21.93 4.23 15.59
C LEU A 17 -23.40 3.98 15.96
N LEU A 18 -23.68 3.10 16.93
CA LEU A 18 -25.03 2.86 17.43
C LEU A 18 -25.63 4.13 18.04
N VAL A 19 -24.90 4.83 18.89
CA VAL A 19 -25.35 6.11 19.47
C VAL A 19 -25.65 7.13 18.36
N ALA A 20 -24.79 7.24 17.34
CA ALA A 20 -25.04 8.10 16.20
C ALA A 20 -26.33 7.74 15.46
N VAL A 21 -26.61 6.45 15.24
CA VAL A 21 -27.88 5.99 14.65
C VAL A 21 -29.08 6.38 15.52
N LEU A 22 -29.03 6.10 16.83
CA LEU A 22 -30.13 6.38 17.76
C LEU A 22 -30.42 7.87 17.93
N THR A 23 -29.41 8.72 17.72
CA THR A 23 -29.52 10.18 17.83
C THR A 23 -29.80 10.86 16.48
N GLY A 24 -30.03 10.10 15.40
CA GLY A 24 -30.36 10.63 14.07
C GLY A 24 -29.16 11.01 13.18
N PHE A 25 -27.92 10.79 13.65
CA PHE A 25 -26.67 11.03 12.92
C PHE A 25 -26.11 9.78 12.23
N GLY A 26 -26.88 8.70 12.13
CA GLY A 26 -26.42 7.40 11.60
C GLY A 26 -25.80 7.51 10.20
N TRP A 27 -26.48 8.19 9.28
CA TRP A 27 -25.98 8.38 7.91
C TRP A 27 -24.70 9.23 7.84
N PRO A 28 -24.63 10.42 8.45
CA PRO A 28 -23.39 11.18 8.54
C PRO A 28 -22.23 10.37 9.14
N ALA A 29 -22.45 9.68 10.27
CA ALA A 29 -21.41 8.89 10.92
C ALA A 29 -20.95 7.71 10.06
N PHE A 30 -21.88 7.05 9.37
CA PHE A 30 -21.55 5.94 8.48
C PHE A 30 -20.74 6.41 7.26
N LEU A 31 -21.20 7.44 6.56
CA LEU A 31 -20.62 7.88 5.28
C LEU A 31 -19.34 8.70 5.44
N LEU A 32 -19.21 9.49 6.51
CA LEU A 32 -18.06 10.38 6.70
C LEU A 32 -16.97 9.78 7.59
N TRP A 33 -17.28 8.75 8.38
CA TRP A 33 -16.34 8.13 9.30
C TRP A 33 -16.20 6.62 9.13
N TYR A 34 -17.27 5.86 9.36
CA TYR A 34 -17.16 4.40 9.45
C TYR A 34 -16.72 3.78 8.12
N LEU A 35 -17.49 3.99 7.05
CA LEU A 35 -17.22 3.47 5.72
C LEU A 35 -15.84 3.91 5.17
N PRO A 36 -15.50 5.21 5.11
CA PRO A 36 -14.20 5.63 4.58
C PRO A 36 -13.03 5.08 5.41
N SER A 37 -13.18 4.91 6.73
CA SER A 37 -12.13 4.28 7.54
C SER A 37 -11.91 2.81 7.19
N ARG A 38 -12.97 2.04 6.88
CA ARG A 38 -12.84 0.63 6.46
C ARG A 38 -12.19 0.53 5.09
N LEU A 39 -12.61 1.39 4.16
CA LEU A 39 -12.01 1.47 2.83
C LEU A 39 -10.51 1.83 2.92
N GLN A 40 -10.15 2.81 3.74
CA GLN A 40 -8.76 3.21 3.95
C GLN A 40 -7.90 2.07 4.52
N VAL A 41 -8.41 1.34 5.54
CA VAL A 41 -7.67 0.21 6.13
C VAL A 41 -7.47 -0.90 5.11
N GLY A 42 -8.53 -1.26 4.35
CA GLY A 42 -8.43 -2.26 3.28
C GLY A 42 -7.44 -1.82 2.20
N TRP A 43 -7.47 -0.55 1.81
CA TRP A 43 -6.57 0.02 0.82
C TRP A 43 -5.10 -0.05 1.27
N VAL A 44 -4.80 0.36 2.50
CA VAL A 44 -3.42 0.28 3.04
C VAL A 44 -2.97 -1.17 3.16
N ALA A 45 -3.80 -2.05 3.71
CA ALA A 45 -3.46 -3.47 3.84
C ALA A 45 -3.15 -4.11 2.48
N LEU A 46 -3.94 -3.80 1.45
CA LEU A 46 -3.76 -4.37 0.13
C LEU A 46 -2.62 -3.70 -0.65
N ILE A 47 -2.64 -2.38 -0.79
CA ILE A 47 -1.78 -1.64 -1.73
C ILE A 47 -0.42 -1.27 -1.12
N PHE A 48 -0.37 -1.03 0.19
CA PHE A 48 0.86 -0.58 0.85
C PHE A 48 1.59 -1.78 1.46
N ALA A 49 0.86 -2.69 2.09
CA ALA A 49 1.46 -3.80 2.81
C ALA A 49 1.58 -5.08 1.96
N TRP A 50 0.48 -5.57 1.38
CA TRP A 50 0.50 -6.88 0.73
C TRP A 50 1.05 -6.84 -0.70
N TYR A 51 0.46 -6.04 -1.58
CA TYR A 51 0.76 -6.02 -3.01
C TYR A 51 2.25 -5.79 -3.32
N PRO A 52 2.95 -4.81 -2.71
CA PRO A 52 4.35 -4.55 -3.05
C PRO A 52 5.33 -5.59 -2.49
N HIS A 53 4.89 -6.35 -1.49
CA HIS A 53 5.63 -7.42 -0.84
C HIS A 53 5.20 -8.82 -1.32
N HIS A 54 4.18 -8.90 -2.19
CA HIS A 54 3.58 -10.17 -2.62
C HIS A 54 4.60 -11.09 -3.31
N ARG A 55 4.39 -12.40 -3.13
CA ARG A 55 5.32 -13.55 -3.04
C ARG A 55 5.99 -13.71 -1.68
N GLY A 56 6.59 -12.65 -1.11
CA GLY A 56 7.10 -12.65 0.27
C GLY A 56 8.06 -13.79 0.62
N ASP A 57 8.71 -14.39 -0.37
CA ASP A 57 9.55 -15.59 -0.25
C ASP A 57 11.02 -15.25 0.04
N LYS A 58 11.39 -13.97 -0.03
CA LYS A 58 12.75 -13.47 0.20
C LYS A 58 12.70 -12.27 1.13
N GLN A 59 13.72 -12.14 1.97
CA GLN A 59 13.94 -11.00 2.83
C GLN A 59 15.33 -10.43 2.56
N GLY A 60 15.42 -9.11 2.37
CA GLY A 60 16.69 -8.44 2.17
C GLY A 60 16.55 -7.09 1.49
N ARG A 61 17.60 -6.28 1.57
CA ARG A 61 17.58 -4.86 1.15
C ARG A 61 17.00 -4.60 -0.24
N TYR A 62 17.27 -5.47 -1.21
CA TYR A 62 16.85 -5.29 -2.61
C TYR A 62 15.73 -6.23 -3.04
N VAL A 63 15.36 -7.23 -2.23
CA VAL A 63 14.51 -8.34 -2.65
C VAL A 63 13.18 -8.44 -1.90
N ASP A 64 13.03 -7.67 -0.82
CA ASP A 64 11.84 -7.68 0.05
C ASP A 64 10.60 -7.08 -0.62
N THR A 65 10.82 -6.23 -1.64
CA THR A 65 9.78 -5.49 -2.37
C THR A 65 10.11 -5.40 -3.85
N ARG A 66 9.18 -4.84 -4.63
CA ARG A 66 9.29 -4.76 -6.10
C ARG A 66 9.02 -3.37 -6.65
N VAL A 67 9.35 -3.21 -7.92
CA VAL A 67 8.78 -2.20 -8.82
C VAL A 67 7.78 -2.92 -9.72
N ALA A 68 6.52 -2.53 -9.71
CA ALA A 68 5.45 -3.15 -10.51
C ALA A 68 4.57 -2.06 -11.12
N VAL A 69 4.77 -1.81 -12.42
CA VAL A 69 4.14 -0.68 -13.12
C VAL A 69 3.06 -1.19 -14.07
N PHE A 70 1.85 -0.64 -13.91
CA PHE A 70 0.71 -0.82 -14.82
C PHE A 70 0.14 0.55 -15.25
N PRO A 71 -0.71 0.64 -16.29
CA PRO A 71 -1.25 1.92 -16.74
C PRO A 71 -1.91 2.70 -15.59
N GLY A 72 -1.46 3.94 -15.35
CA GLY A 72 -2.00 4.80 -14.30
C GLY A 72 -1.58 4.45 -12.86
N SER A 73 -0.75 3.43 -12.67
CA SER A 73 -0.37 2.93 -11.34
C SER A 73 0.22 4.01 -10.41
N THR A 74 1.16 4.82 -10.89
CA THR A 74 1.74 5.91 -10.08
C THR A 74 0.68 6.81 -9.43
N PHE A 75 -0.40 7.13 -10.15
CA PHE A 75 -1.51 7.91 -9.60
C PHE A 75 -2.43 7.04 -8.72
N LEU A 76 -2.91 5.92 -9.27
CA LEU A 76 -3.91 5.07 -8.63
C LEU A 76 -3.44 4.53 -7.27
N ILE A 77 -2.20 4.07 -7.19
CA ILE A 77 -1.61 3.51 -5.97
C ILE A 77 -0.60 4.45 -5.31
N ARG A 78 -0.67 5.75 -5.61
CA ARG A 78 0.15 6.83 -5.02
C ARG A 78 1.65 6.53 -4.98
N GLY A 79 2.18 6.02 -6.08
CA GLY A 79 3.61 5.74 -6.27
C GLY A 79 4.11 4.44 -5.63
N HIS A 80 3.22 3.56 -5.17
CA HIS A 80 3.60 2.20 -4.75
C HIS A 80 3.87 1.24 -5.90
N ASP A 81 3.81 1.71 -7.13
CA ASP A 81 4.37 1.03 -8.30
C ASP A 81 5.90 0.99 -8.24
N HIS A 82 6.55 1.90 -7.51
CA HIS A 82 8.00 1.94 -7.27
C HIS A 82 8.35 1.69 -5.79
N HIS A 83 7.63 0.78 -5.13
CA HIS A 83 7.74 0.56 -3.68
C HIS A 83 9.15 0.15 -3.22
N ALA A 84 9.90 -0.58 -4.04
CA ALA A 84 11.31 -0.85 -3.75
C ALA A 84 12.14 0.42 -3.55
N LEU A 85 11.91 1.47 -4.37
CA LEU A 85 12.61 2.75 -4.20
C LEU A 85 12.11 3.49 -2.98
N HIS A 86 10.82 3.37 -2.64
CA HIS A 86 10.28 3.94 -1.41
C HIS A 86 11.00 3.40 -0.17
N HIS A 87 11.27 2.09 -0.10
CA HIS A 87 12.04 1.49 1.01
C HIS A 87 13.52 1.86 0.98
N LEU A 88 14.13 1.90 -0.20
CA LEU A 88 15.55 2.24 -0.33
C LEU A 88 15.84 3.73 -0.09
N PHE A 89 14.89 4.60 -0.45
CA PHE A 89 15.03 6.06 -0.45
C PHE A 89 13.76 6.75 0.09
N PRO A 90 13.40 6.54 1.36
CA PRO A 90 12.11 6.97 1.92
C PRO A 90 11.90 8.49 1.96
N ARG A 91 12.99 9.27 1.80
CA ARG A 91 12.93 10.74 1.73
C ARG A 91 12.53 11.27 0.34
N VAL A 92 12.57 10.42 -0.69
CA VAL A 92 12.18 10.82 -2.05
C VAL A 92 10.67 10.74 -2.16
N ALA A 93 10.05 11.87 -2.54
CA ALA A 93 8.61 11.91 -2.72
C ALA A 93 8.15 10.94 -3.81
N HIS A 94 7.02 10.27 -3.60
CA HIS A 94 6.52 9.19 -4.45
C HIS A 94 6.41 9.56 -5.94
N TYR A 95 6.02 10.80 -6.26
CA TYR A 95 5.92 11.30 -7.64
C TYR A 95 7.26 11.53 -8.34
N ARG A 96 8.40 11.45 -7.63
CA ARG A 96 9.76 11.50 -8.19
C ARG A 96 10.38 10.12 -8.38
N LEU A 97 9.79 9.06 -7.81
CA LEU A 97 10.32 7.70 -7.93
C LEU A 97 10.35 7.18 -9.37
N PRO A 98 9.37 7.49 -10.25
CA PRO A 98 9.44 7.06 -11.66
C PRO A 98 10.66 7.63 -12.38
N ALA A 99 10.99 8.91 -12.15
CA ALA A 99 12.16 9.56 -12.75
C ALA A 99 13.46 8.93 -12.21
N MET A 100 13.54 8.73 -10.89
CA MET A 100 14.67 8.06 -10.24
C MET A 100 14.87 6.62 -10.76
N TRP A 101 13.77 5.90 -11.05
CA TRP A 101 13.85 4.57 -11.62
C TRP A 101 14.47 4.56 -13.02
N GLN A 102 14.22 5.59 -13.85
CA GLN A 102 14.84 5.69 -15.18
C GLN A 102 16.37 5.67 -15.11
N GLU A 103 16.94 6.25 -14.07
CA GLU A 103 18.39 6.34 -13.88
C GLU A 103 18.97 5.08 -13.21
N MET A 104 18.24 4.51 -12.25
CA MET A 104 18.78 3.48 -11.34
C MET A 104 18.37 2.05 -11.69
N ALA A 105 17.42 1.85 -12.61
CA ALA A 105 16.89 0.52 -12.93
C ALA A 105 17.99 -0.51 -13.27
N PRO A 106 19.00 -0.21 -14.12
CA PRO A 106 20.04 -1.20 -14.45
C PRO A 106 20.79 -1.71 -13.20
N ASP A 107 21.19 -0.80 -12.31
CA ASP A 107 21.94 -1.15 -11.10
C ASP A 107 21.09 -1.90 -10.07
N LEU A 108 19.84 -1.47 -9.89
CA LEU A 108 18.95 -2.03 -8.87
C LEU A 108 18.44 -3.40 -9.28
N VAL A 109 18.11 -3.60 -10.56
CA VAL A 109 17.73 -4.93 -11.08
C VAL A 109 18.92 -5.89 -10.99
N ALA A 110 20.14 -5.44 -11.31
CA ALA A 110 21.35 -6.25 -11.14
C ALA A 110 21.60 -6.67 -9.68
N LYS A 111 21.18 -5.84 -8.70
CA LYS A 111 21.23 -6.15 -7.26
C LYS A 111 20.06 -7.03 -6.78
N GLY A 112 19.12 -7.37 -7.67
CA GLY A 112 18.01 -8.27 -7.38
C GLY A 112 16.66 -7.59 -7.16
N VAL A 113 16.53 -6.28 -7.35
CA VAL A 113 15.20 -5.62 -7.32
C VAL A 113 14.34 -6.19 -8.44
N ARG A 114 13.22 -6.78 -8.06
CA ARG A 114 12.26 -7.32 -9.00
C ARG A 114 11.50 -6.18 -9.67
N ALA A 115 11.54 -6.15 -11.00
CA ALA A 115 10.84 -5.19 -11.83
C ALA A 115 9.78 -5.92 -12.68
N GLU A 116 8.55 -5.44 -12.70
CA GLU A 116 7.42 -6.15 -13.31
C GLU A 116 6.56 -5.24 -14.18
N GLY A 117 5.86 -5.86 -15.15
CA GLY A 117 4.88 -5.18 -16.00
C GLY A 117 5.54 -4.21 -16.95
N ARG A 118 5.14 -2.93 -16.87
CA ARG A 118 5.64 -1.84 -17.73
C ARG A 118 6.86 -1.12 -17.15
N ALA A 119 7.45 -1.65 -16.08
CA ALA A 119 8.66 -1.07 -15.50
C ALA A 119 9.83 -1.13 -16.48
N LEU A 120 10.70 -0.12 -16.48
CA LEU A 120 12.00 -0.22 -17.14
C LEU A 120 12.79 -1.40 -16.53
N GLN A 121 13.47 -2.20 -17.37
CA GLN A 121 14.16 -3.44 -16.96
C GLN A 121 13.24 -4.52 -16.35
N ALA A 122 11.95 -4.56 -16.73
CA ALA A 122 11.03 -5.58 -16.23
C ALA A 122 11.55 -7.01 -16.51
N THR A 123 11.58 -7.82 -15.46
CA THR A 123 12.01 -9.23 -15.48
C THR A 123 10.85 -10.20 -15.68
N GLY A 124 9.61 -9.69 -15.79
CA GLY A 124 8.40 -10.51 -15.98
C GLY A 124 7.09 -9.72 -15.90
N PRO A 125 5.94 -10.41 -16.03
CA PRO A 125 4.62 -9.80 -15.83
C PRO A 125 4.40 -9.44 -14.35
N ILE A 126 3.38 -8.62 -14.08
CA ILE A 126 2.94 -8.37 -12.71
C ILE A 126 2.39 -9.67 -12.12
N VAL A 127 2.91 -10.04 -10.95
CA VAL A 127 2.37 -11.15 -10.16
C VAL A 127 1.38 -10.59 -9.15
N TRP A 128 0.10 -10.93 -9.29
CA TRP A 128 -0.95 -10.44 -8.39
C TRP A 128 -0.98 -11.20 -7.09
#